data_AF-A0A927FPT7-F1
#
_entry.id   AF-A0A927FPT7-F1
#
_cell.length_a   1.000
_cell.length_b   1.000
_cell.length_c   1.000
_cell.angle_alpha   90.00
_cell.angle_beta   90.00
_cell.angle_gamma   90.00
#
_symmetry.space_group_name_H-M   'P 1'
#
loop_
_entity.id
_entity.type
_entity.pdbx_description
1 polymer ?
#
loop_
_entity_poly.entity_id
_entity_poly.type
_entity_poly.pdbx_seq_one_letter_code
_entity_poly.pdbx_strand_id
1 'polypeptide(L)'
;MVTGLLALGPVALVLGLVARRRIASRSTRGRGLAVAGIVLGILGTLAWAAILLVVVLTDRTTSPLPTDVSAPRDAHVAQLVVGNCLADLPPDGDVDTVRVVPCADEHAASVVSEYRFGDDAVWPGQAGADTRVAQACVLSSDEQKAGDEVVTWAPTHDGWASGDRTGLCLVATG
;
A
#
# COMPACT_ATOMS: atom_id res chain seq x y z
N MET A 1 -20.28 7.08 -5.61
CA MET A 1 -20.45 5.89 -4.76
C MET A 1 -20.11 6.21 -3.29
N VAL A 2 -20.79 7.19 -2.69
CA VAL A 2 -20.52 7.67 -1.31
C VAL A 2 -21.78 7.61 -0.43
N THR A 3 -22.94 7.32 -1.03
CA THR A 3 -24.24 7.24 -0.34
C THR A 3 -24.49 5.90 0.36
N GLY A 4 -23.67 4.88 0.11
CA GLY A 4 -23.83 3.54 0.71
C GLY A 4 -23.34 3.44 2.16
N LEU A 5 -22.25 4.14 2.52
CA LEU A 5 -21.65 4.02 3.86
C LEU A 5 -22.43 4.76 4.96
N LEU A 6 -23.13 5.84 4.62
CA LEU A 6 -23.90 6.63 5.59
C LEU A 6 -25.21 5.96 6.04
N ALA A 7 -25.76 5.03 5.24
CA ALA A 7 -26.98 4.30 5.59
C ALA A 7 -26.72 3.05 6.45
N LEU A 8 -25.53 2.45 6.37
CA LEU A 8 -25.18 1.25 7.14
C LEU A 8 -24.82 1.55 8.60
N GLY A 9 -24.28 2.74 8.88
CA GLY A 9 -23.97 3.19 10.24
C GLY A 9 -25.16 3.13 11.22
N PRO A 10 -26.31 3.75 10.92
CA PRO A 10 -27.46 3.73 11.83
C PRO A 10 -28.10 2.34 11.93
N VAL A 11 -28.12 1.55 10.86
CA VAL A 11 -28.68 0.18 10.87
C VAL A 11 -27.82 -0.75 11.72
N ALA A 12 -26.49 -0.68 11.60
CA ALA A 12 -25.56 -1.45 12.42
C ALA A 12 -25.66 -1.07 13.91
N LEU A 13 -25.80 0.21 14.23
CA LEU A 13 -26.01 0.70 15.59
C LEU A 13 -27.33 0.20 16.20
N VAL A 14 -28.43 0.26 15.44
CA VAL A 14 -29.75 -0.19 15.90
C VAL A 14 -29.75 -1.71 16.11
N LEU A 15 -29.20 -2.48 15.16
CA LEU A 15 -29.08 -3.93 15.29
C LEU A 15 -28.18 -4.33 16.47
N GLY A 16 -27.07 -3.61 16.68
CA GLY A 16 -26.19 -3.78 17.83
C GLY A 16 -26.90 -3.52 19.17
N LEU A 17 -27.70 -2.46 19.26
CA LEU A 17 -28.47 -2.13 20.48
C LEU A 17 -29.59 -3.15 20.76
N VAL A 18 -30.29 -3.60 19.71
CA VAL A 18 -31.36 -4.60 19.82
C VAL A 18 -30.79 -5.98 20.19
N ALA A 19 -29.64 -6.35 19.65
CA ALA A 19 -28.92 -7.56 20.05
C ALA A 19 -28.51 -7.51 21.53
N ARG A 20 -27.96 -6.37 21.98
CA ARG A 20 -27.56 -6.17 23.38
C ARG A 20 -28.75 -6.25 24.35
N ARG A 21 -29.91 -5.69 23.99
CA ARG A 21 -31.13 -5.75 24.83
C ARG A 21 -31.76 -7.14 24.89
N ARG A 22 -31.72 -7.92 23.80
CA ARG A 22 -32.23 -9.31 23.80
C ARG A 22 -31.39 -10.26 24.65
N ILE A 23 -30.09 -9.99 24.77
CA ILE A 23 -29.18 -10.75 25.65
C ILE A 23 -29.46 -10.43 27.14
N ALA A 24 -29.89 -9.21 27.46
CA ALA A 24 -30.16 -8.80 28.84
C ALA A 24 -31.45 -9.39 29.45
N SER A 25 -32.43 -9.84 28.65
CA SER A 25 -33.79 -10.13 29.12
C SER A 25 -34.08 -11.59 29.52
N ARG A 26 -33.10 -12.50 29.52
CA ARG A 26 -33.28 -13.92 29.94
C ARG A 26 -32.36 -14.30 31.11
N SER A 27 -32.52 -13.61 32.25
CA SER A 27 -31.59 -13.64 33.38
C SER A 27 -31.96 -14.61 34.54
N THR A 28 -32.43 -15.83 34.27
CA THR A 28 -32.59 -16.84 35.35
C THR A 28 -31.75 -18.10 35.17
N ARG A 29 -30.87 -18.13 34.15
CA ARG A 29 -29.77 -19.09 33.99
C ARG A 29 -28.50 -18.37 33.51
N GLY A 30 -28.25 -17.17 34.07
CA GLY A 30 -27.58 -16.07 33.39
C GLY A 30 -26.08 -15.88 33.63
N ARG A 31 -25.44 -16.58 34.59
CA ARG A 31 -24.00 -16.37 34.87
C ARG A 31 -23.08 -16.88 33.76
N GLY A 32 -23.32 -18.09 33.24
CA GLY A 32 -22.53 -18.64 32.14
C GLY A 32 -22.68 -17.86 30.83
N LEU A 33 -23.90 -17.38 30.54
CA LEU A 33 -24.19 -16.57 29.36
C LEU A 33 -23.60 -15.15 29.46
N ALA A 34 -23.59 -14.54 30.65
CA ALA A 34 -22.96 -13.23 30.86
C ALA A 34 -21.44 -13.30 30.68
N VAL A 35 -20.78 -14.32 31.24
CA VAL A 35 -19.34 -14.54 31.07
C VAL A 35 -19.01 -14.81 29.60
N ALA A 36 -19.79 -15.67 28.91
CA ALA A 36 -19.61 -15.93 27.49
C ALA A 36 -19.76 -14.66 26.64
N GLY A 37 -20.74 -13.80 26.95
CA GLY A 37 -20.95 -12.52 26.25
C GLY A 37 -19.80 -11.53 26.46
N ILE A 38 -19.24 -11.45 27.67
CA ILE A 38 -18.06 -10.62 27.96
C ILE A 38 -16.84 -11.16 27.21
N VAL A 39 -16.58 -12.47 27.27
CA VAL A 39 -15.44 -13.09 26.58
C VAL A 39 -15.54 -12.90 25.07
N LEU A 40 -16.69 -13.20 24.46
CA LEU A 40 -16.93 -12.98 23.04
C LEU A 40 -16.84 -11.50 22.65
N GLY A 41 -17.30 -10.59 23.52
CA GLY A 41 -17.19 -9.15 23.31
C GLY A 41 -15.74 -8.67 23.32
N ILE A 42 -14.93 -9.12 24.29
CA ILE A 42 -13.50 -8.81 24.35
C ILE A 42 -12.78 -9.37 23.13
N LEU A 43 -13.00 -10.65 22.80
CA LEU A 43 -12.37 -11.28 21.64
C LEU A 43 -12.78 -10.59 20.33
N GLY A 44 -14.05 -10.24 20.16
CA GLY A 44 -14.53 -9.49 19.01
C GLY A 44 -13.91 -8.09 18.91
N THR A 45 -13.79 -7.40 20.04
CA THR A 45 -13.16 -6.06 20.08
C THR A 45 -11.68 -6.14 19.75
N LEU A 46 -10.96 -7.13 20.28
CA LEU A 46 -9.54 -7.35 19.98
C LEU A 46 -9.33 -7.73 18.51
N ALA A 47 -10.17 -8.60 17.96
CA ALA A 47 -10.12 -8.97 16.55
C ALA A 47 -10.35 -7.74 15.65
N TRP A 48 -11.34 -6.91 15.97
CA TRP A 48 -11.62 -5.70 15.19
C TRP A 48 -10.50 -4.66 15.31
N ALA A 49 -9.94 -4.47 16.51
CA ALA A 49 -8.79 -3.60 16.72
C ALA A 49 -7.55 -4.08 15.93
N ALA A 50 -7.32 -5.39 15.87
CA ALA A 50 -6.24 -5.96 15.07
C ALA A 50 -6.45 -5.73 13.57
N ILE A 51 -7.67 -5.92 13.05
CA ILE A 51 -7.99 -5.62 11.65
C ILE A 51 -7.75 -4.15 11.34
N LEU A 52 -8.24 -3.24 12.19
CA LEU A 52 -8.01 -1.80 11.99
C LEU A 52 -6.54 -1.44 12.00
N LEU A 53 -5.77 -2.04 12.92
CA LEU A 53 -4.33 -1.82 12.99
C LEU A 53 -3.66 -2.22 11.68
N VAL A 54 -3.98 -3.40 11.14
CA VAL A 54 -3.46 -3.86 9.85
C VAL A 54 -3.83 -2.88 8.73
N VAL A 55 -5.10 -2.48 8.62
CA VAL A 55 -5.57 -1.55 7.58
C VAL A 55 -4.82 -0.21 7.64
N VAL A 56 -4.65 0.36 8.84
CA VAL A 56 -3.94 1.64 9.01
C VAL A 56 -2.46 1.50 8.65
N LEU A 57 -1.81 0.40 9.03
CA LEU A 57 -0.41 0.18 8.71
C LEU A 57 -0.20 0.02 7.20
N THR A 58 -1.05 -0.75 6.51
CA THR A 58 -0.96 -0.93 5.06
C THR A 58 -1.23 0.36 4.29
N ASP A 59 -2.18 1.17 4.76
CA ASP A 59 -2.50 2.46 4.13
C ASP A 59 -1.32 3.43 4.20
N ARG A 60 -0.60 3.44 5.33
CA ARG A 60 0.57 4.31 5.56
C ARG A 60 1.74 4.02 4.62
N THR A 61 1.90 2.76 4.21
CA THR A 61 3.04 2.30 3.39
C THR A 61 2.71 2.13 1.91
N THR A 62 1.44 2.24 1.51
CA THR A 62 1.00 2.07 0.11
C THR A 62 0.26 3.29 -0.44
N SER A 63 -0.11 4.26 0.41
CA SER A 63 -0.66 5.52 -0.06
C SER A 63 0.34 6.25 -0.96
N PRO A 64 -0.05 6.62 -2.19
CA PRO A 64 0.81 7.34 -3.12
C PRO A 64 1.30 8.66 -2.53
N LEU A 65 2.56 8.99 -2.80
CA LEU A 65 3.12 10.30 -2.49
C LEU A 65 2.60 11.37 -3.46
N PRO A 66 2.68 12.65 -3.06
CA PRO A 66 2.68 13.75 -4.03
C PRO A 66 3.80 13.54 -5.05
N THR A 67 3.59 13.99 -6.29
CA THR A 67 4.58 13.91 -7.37
C THR A 67 5.88 14.62 -7.02
N ASP A 68 5.79 15.74 -6.30
CA ASP A 68 6.94 16.47 -5.75
C ASP A 68 6.72 16.68 -4.25
N VAL A 69 7.68 16.25 -3.43
CA VAL A 69 7.59 16.36 -1.98
C VAL A 69 8.11 17.71 -1.54
N SER A 70 7.50 18.31 -0.52
CA SER A 70 7.92 19.63 -0.03
C SER A 70 9.20 19.61 0.80
N ALA A 71 9.63 18.43 1.25
CA ALA A 71 10.83 18.23 2.06
C ALA A 71 11.30 16.77 1.95
N PRO A 72 12.60 16.50 2.17
CA PRO A 72 13.14 15.13 2.21
C PRO A 72 12.40 14.24 3.20
N ARG A 73 12.08 13.02 2.80
CA ARG A 73 11.43 12.02 3.64
C ARG A 73 11.72 10.59 3.20
N ASP A 74 11.71 9.67 4.15
CA ASP A 74 11.71 8.24 3.84
C ASP A 74 10.32 7.82 3.38
N ALA A 75 10.28 6.95 2.37
CA ALA A 75 9.05 6.39 1.83
C ALA A 75 9.27 4.96 1.36
N HIS A 76 8.22 4.16 1.49
CA HIS A 76 8.22 2.82 0.94
C HIS A 76 8.13 2.88 -0.59
N VAL A 77 8.78 1.96 -1.31
CA VAL A 77 8.80 1.97 -2.79
C VAL A 77 7.41 1.92 -3.42
N ALA A 78 6.47 1.22 -2.78
CA ALA A 78 5.07 1.15 -3.21
C ALA A 78 4.30 2.50 -3.14
N GLN A 79 4.88 3.53 -2.51
CA GLN A 79 4.29 4.87 -2.45
C GLN A 79 4.78 5.78 -3.57
N LEU A 80 5.82 5.37 -4.29
CA LEU A 80 6.43 6.17 -5.34
C LEU A 80 5.46 6.30 -6.52
N VAL A 81 5.48 7.48 -7.13
CA VAL A 81 4.73 7.80 -8.34
C VAL A 81 5.66 8.39 -9.37
N VAL A 82 5.23 8.36 -10.64
CA VAL A 82 5.91 9.07 -11.72
C VAL A 82 6.10 10.54 -11.35
N GLY A 83 7.34 11.03 -11.48
CA GLY A 83 7.77 12.38 -11.10
C GLY A 83 8.49 12.47 -9.75
N ASN A 84 8.51 11.42 -8.92
CA ASN A 84 9.28 11.45 -7.67
C ASN A 84 10.79 11.40 -7.91
N CYS A 85 11.54 12.18 -7.12
CA CYS A 85 13.00 12.25 -7.14
C CYS A 85 13.61 11.63 -5.88
N LEU A 86 14.68 10.86 -6.05
CA LEU A 86 15.33 10.08 -5.01
C LEU A 86 16.72 10.62 -4.72
N ALA A 87 17.06 10.83 -3.44
CA ALA A 87 18.36 11.37 -3.04
C ALA A 87 19.52 10.47 -3.50
N ASP A 88 19.32 9.17 -3.43
CA ASP A 88 20.28 8.13 -3.75
C ASP A 88 19.59 6.94 -4.42
N LEU A 89 20.36 6.18 -5.19
CA LEU A 89 19.93 4.93 -5.77
C LEU A 89 20.53 3.78 -4.95
N PRO A 90 19.70 2.94 -4.28
CA PRO A 90 20.18 1.77 -3.56
C PRO A 90 20.95 0.82 -4.48
N PRO A 91 21.90 0.03 -3.94
CA PRO A 91 22.58 -0.99 -4.71
C PRO A 91 21.59 -2.05 -5.23
N ASP A 92 21.98 -2.78 -6.27
CA ASP A 92 21.18 -3.87 -6.83
C ASP A 92 20.69 -4.85 -5.74
N GLY A 93 19.39 -5.15 -5.78
CA GLY A 93 18.75 -6.05 -4.83
C GLY A 93 17.33 -5.61 -4.48
N ASP A 94 16.82 -6.17 -3.39
CA ASP A 94 15.49 -5.83 -2.87
C ASP A 94 15.53 -4.42 -2.25
N VAL A 95 14.58 -3.58 -2.67
CA VAL A 95 14.44 -2.19 -2.18
C VAL A 95 13.08 -2.02 -1.52
N ASP A 96 13.08 -1.78 -0.21
CA ASP A 96 11.85 -1.55 0.56
C ASP A 96 11.57 -0.06 0.75
N THR A 97 12.59 0.71 1.12
CA THR A 97 12.49 2.12 1.50
C THR A 97 13.55 2.94 0.80
N VAL A 98 13.18 4.14 0.36
CA VAL A 98 14.07 5.10 -0.29
C VAL A 98 13.92 6.47 0.34
N ARG A 99 14.93 7.33 0.15
CA ARG A 99 14.86 8.74 0.51
C ARG A 99 14.34 9.55 -0.68
N VAL A 100 13.10 10.05 -0.58
CA VAL A 100 12.50 10.95 -1.57
C VAL A 100 12.81 12.40 -1.20
N VAL A 101 13.18 13.21 -2.18
CA VAL A 101 13.54 14.63 -2.02
C VAL A 101 12.75 15.51 -3.00
N PRO A 102 12.61 16.82 -2.71
CA PRO A 102 12.08 17.75 -3.70
C PRO A 102 12.90 17.69 -4.99
N CYS A 103 12.25 17.63 -6.15
CA CYS A 103 12.95 17.49 -7.42
C CYS A 103 13.82 18.70 -7.80
N ALA A 104 13.60 19.85 -7.14
CA ALA A 104 14.45 21.02 -7.26
C ALA A 104 15.78 20.91 -6.49
N ASP A 105 15.88 19.96 -5.55
CA ASP A 105 17.10 19.66 -4.81
C ASP A 105 17.96 18.64 -5.59
N GLU A 106 19.22 18.48 -5.16
CA GLU A 106 20.12 17.46 -5.70
C GLU A 106 19.55 16.05 -5.45
N HIS A 107 19.47 15.25 -6.51
CA HIS A 107 18.93 13.89 -6.49
C HIS A 107 19.69 13.01 -7.48
N ALA A 108 19.77 11.71 -7.18
CA ALA A 108 20.49 10.73 -7.98
C ALA A 108 19.60 10.00 -8.98
N ALA A 109 18.28 10.00 -8.79
CA ALA A 109 17.36 9.37 -9.73
C ALA A 109 15.95 9.96 -9.71
N SER A 110 15.21 9.76 -10.80
CA SER A 110 13.81 10.17 -10.94
C SER A 110 12.95 9.05 -11.52
N VAL A 111 11.73 8.88 -11.00
CA VAL A 111 10.75 7.93 -11.54
C VAL A 111 10.09 8.51 -12.78
N VAL A 112 10.31 7.90 -13.95
CA VAL A 112 9.87 8.43 -15.25
C VAL A 112 8.67 7.71 -15.84
N SER A 113 8.51 6.42 -15.52
CA SER A 113 7.35 5.66 -15.94
C SER A 113 7.04 4.54 -14.94
N GLU A 114 5.78 4.09 -14.97
CA GLU A 114 5.31 2.94 -14.22
C GLU A 114 4.70 1.91 -15.17
N TYR A 115 4.86 0.63 -14.83
CA TYR A 115 4.21 -0.48 -15.50
C TYR A 115 3.31 -1.20 -14.52
N ARG A 116 2.01 -1.30 -14.83
CA ARG A 116 1.06 -2.05 -14.02
C ARG A 116 0.80 -3.42 -14.62
N PHE A 117 1.13 -4.47 -13.88
CA PHE A 117 0.72 -5.83 -14.19
C PHE A 117 -0.80 -5.95 -14.08
N GLY A 118 -1.42 -6.81 -14.89
CA GLY A 118 -2.85 -7.09 -14.78
C GLY A 118 -3.20 -7.64 -13.39
N ASP A 119 -4.37 -7.28 -12.87
CA ASP A 119 -4.80 -7.67 -11.53
C ASP A 119 -4.91 -9.20 -11.36
N ASP A 120 -5.22 -9.92 -12.44
CA ASP A 120 -5.31 -11.38 -12.53
C ASP A 120 -4.04 -12.06 -13.06
N ALA A 121 -2.95 -11.30 -13.23
CA ALA A 121 -1.69 -11.85 -13.72
C ALA A 121 -1.16 -12.92 -12.77
N VAL A 122 -0.60 -13.98 -13.37
CA VAL A 122 0.14 -15.02 -12.65
C VAL A 122 1.59 -14.57 -12.49
N TRP A 123 2.18 -14.82 -11.31
CA TRP A 123 3.57 -14.49 -11.03
C TRP A 123 4.50 -15.09 -12.11
N PRO A 124 5.21 -14.26 -12.90
CA PRO A 124 6.03 -14.75 -14.00
C PRO A 124 7.41 -15.27 -13.56
N GLY A 125 7.72 -15.25 -12.26
CA GLY A 125 9.07 -15.38 -11.74
C GLY A 125 9.82 -14.04 -11.77
N GLN A 126 10.88 -13.89 -10.96
CA GLN A 126 11.60 -12.62 -10.81
C GLN A 126 12.11 -12.10 -12.16
N ALA A 127 12.92 -12.89 -12.87
CA ALA A 127 13.44 -12.52 -14.19
C ALA A 127 12.35 -12.19 -15.22
N GLY A 128 11.19 -12.85 -15.12
CA GLY A 128 10.04 -12.57 -15.98
C GLY A 128 9.36 -11.25 -15.64
N ALA A 129 9.31 -10.87 -14.36
CA ALA A 129 8.80 -9.58 -13.92
C ALA A 129 9.77 -8.46 -14.36
N ASP A 130 11.06 -8.63 -14.08
CA ASP A 130 12.13 -7.67 -14.45
C ASP A 130 12.11 -7.40 -15.97
N THR A 131 12.06 -8.47 -16.77
CA THR A 131 12.02 -8.36 -18.24
C THR A 131 10.81 -7.56 -18.72
N ARG A 132 9.62 -7.78 -18.13
CA ARG A 132 8.41 -7.07 -18.54
C ARG A 132 8.46 -5.59 -18.17
N VAL A 133 8.96 -5.26 -16.99
CA VAL A 133 9.13 -3.86 -16.59
C VAL A 133 10.16 -3.17 -17.49
N ALA A 134 11.29 -3.82 -17.77
CA ALA A 134 12.31 -3.30 -18.69
C ALA A 134 11.76 -3.06 -20.11
N GLN A 135 10.95 -3.98 -20.64
CA GLN A 135 10.32 -3.83 -21.96
C GLN A 135 9.24 -2.74 -22.00
N ALA A 136 8.58 -2.49 -20.87
CA ALA A 136 7.53 -1.49 -20.75
C ALA A 136 8.06 -0.12 -20.35
N CYS A 137 9.34 0.01 -20.00
CA CYS A 137 9.92 1.31 -19.67
C CYS A 137 9.86 2.23 -20.89
N VAL A 138 9.21 3.38 -20.70
CA VAL A 138 9.12 4.45 -21.69
C VAL A 138 9.88 5.64 -21.15
N LEU A 139 10.82 6.14 -21.96
CA LEU A 139 11.56 7.36 -21.69
C LEU A 139 11.03 8.52 -22.54
N SER A 140 11.06 9.72 -21.99
CA SER A 140 10.82 10.94 -22.76
C SER A 140 11.93 11.18 -23.79
N SER A 141 11.68 12.03 -24.77
CA SER A 141 12.69 12.35 -25.79
C SER A 141 13.90 13.06 -25.22
N ASP A 142 13.77 13.71 -24.06
CA ASP A 142 14.86 14.47 -23.45
C ASP A 142 15.73 13.56 -22.58
N GLU A 143 15.12 12.63 -21.83
CA GLU A 143 15.83 11.54 -21.12
C GLU A 143 16.67 10.70 -22.10
N GLN A 144 16.10 10.33 -23.25
CA GLN A 144 16.83 9.57 -24.27
C GLN A 144 18.04 10.33 -24.84
N LYS A 145 17.97 11.67 -24.92
CA LYS A 145 19.09 12.50 -25.42
C LYS A 145 20.16 12.73 -24.36
N ALA A 146 19.76 12.81 -23.08
CA ALA A 146 20.67 12.97 -21.96
C ALA A 146 21.58 11.74 -21.79
N GLY A 147 21.11 10.58 -22.23
CA GLY A 147 21.86 9.33 -22.12
C GLY A 147 21.88 8.78 -20.69
N ASP A 148 20.86 9.13 -19.92
CA ASP A 148 20.71 8.76 -18.52
C ASP A 148 20.67 7.22 -18.37
N GLU A 149 21.28 6.73 -17.30
CA GLU A 149 21.26 5.30 -16.98
C GLU A 149 19.85 4.91 -16.52
N VAL A 150 19.27 3.91 -17.17
CA VAL A 150 17.92 3.42 -16.87
C VAL A 150 17.99 2.30 -15.85
N VAL A 151 17.22 2.43 -14.78
CA VAL A 151 17.09 1.43 -13.73
C VAL A 151 15.63 1.02 -13.60
N THR A 152 15.36 -0.27 -13.56
CA THR A 152 13.99 -0.79 -13.43
C THR A 152 13.81 -1.59 -12.17
N TRP A 153 12.73 -1.31 -11.45
CA TRP A 153 12.31 -2.05 -10.28
C TRP A 153 11.04 -2.82 -10.61
N ALA A 154 11.06 -4.13 -10.38
CA ALA A 154 9.90 -4.98 -10.49
C ALA A 154 9.50 -5.49 -9.09
N PRO A 155 8.22 -5.86 -8.88
CA PRO A 155 7.79 -6.46 -7.64
C PRO A 155 8.62 -7.72 -7.32
N THR A 156 8.93 -7.92 -6.04
CA THR A 156 9.49 -9.18 -5.55
C THR A 156 8.40 -10.25 -5.46
N HIS A 157 8.77 -11.51 -5.26
CA HIS A 157 7.80 -12.58 -5.01
C HIS A 157 6.89 -12.27 -3.80
N ASP A 158 7.45 -11.72 -2.72
CA ASP A 158 6.71 -11.43 -1.51
C ASP A 158 5.83 -10.18 -1.66
N GLY A 159 6.33 -9.15 -2.36
CA GLY A 159 5.51 -8.04 -2.85
C GLY A 159 4.34 -8.52 -3.68
N TRP A 160 4.58 -9.44 -4.62
CA TRP A 160 3.52 -10.01 -5.45
C TRP A 160 2.48 -10.79 -4.64
N ALA A 161 2.92 -11.58 -3.65
CA ALA A 161 2.02 -12.31 -2.76
C ALA A 161 1.15 -11.38 -1.90
N SER A 162 1.66 -10.20 -1.55
CA SER A 162 0.93 -9.15 -0.82
C SER A 162 0.08 -8.23 -1.72
N GLY A 163 0.15 -8.41 -3.04
CA GLY A 163 -0.69 -7.71 -4.02
C GLY A 163 0.00 -6.60 -4.80
N ASP A 164 1.32 -6.43 -4.66
CA ASP A 164 2.08 -5.50 -5.49
C ASP A 164 2.10 -5.94 -6.96
N ARG A 165 1.65 -5.05 -7.83
CA ARG A 165 1.53 -5.25 -9.28
C ARG A 165 2.17 -4.08 -10.04
N THR A 166 3.07 -3.33 -9.41
CA THR A 166 3.63 -2.11 -9.99
C THR A 166 5.13 -2.28 -10.20
N GLY A 167 5.57 -2.14 -11.45
CA GLY A 167 6.98 -1.92 -11.78
C GLY A 167 7.25 -0.44 -12.00
N LEU A 168 8.46 0.01 -11.67
CA LEU A 168 8.90 1.39 -11.83
C LEU A 168 10.11 1.43 -12.76
N CYS A 169 10.16 2.46 -13.60
CA CYS A 169 11.34 2.82 -14.37
C CYS A 169 11.89 4.15 -13.85
N LEU A 170 13.18 4.15 -13.56
CA LEU A 170 13.92 5.29 -13.04
C LEU A 170 15.04 5.64 -14.02
N VAL A 171 15.35 6.93 -14.08
CA VAL A 171 16.56 7.44 -14.75
C VAL A 171 17.49 7.98 -13.69
N ALA A 172 18.76 7.58 -13.73
CA ALA A 172 19.79 8.10 -12.86
C ALA A 172 20.29 9.44 -13.41
N THR A 173 20.28 10.47 -12.56
CA THR A 173 20.83 11.79 -12.85
C THR A 173 22.30 11.80 -12.44
N GLY A 174 23.19 11.94 -13.44
CA GLY A 174 24.65 11.99 -13.26
C GLY A 174 25.20 13.37 -12.91
#